data_AF-A0A6J4U7E6-F1
#
_entry.id   AF-A0A6J4U7E6-F1
#
_cell.length_a   1.000
_cell.length_b   1.000
_cell.length_c   1.000
_cell.angle_alpha   90.00
_cell.angle_beta   90.00
_cell.angle_gamma   90.00
#
_symmetry.space_group_name_H-M   'P 1'
#
loop_
_entity.id
_entity.type
_entity.pdbx_description
1 polymer ?
#
loop_
_entity_poly.entity_id
_entity_poly.type
_entity_poly.pdbx_seq_one_letter_code
_entity_poly.pdbx_strand_id
1 'polypeptide(L)'
;ANFACVALLFFYSISLKKKLLSGNIVISALTAWVVLVIGWCETSNLLNPNLIRSIAEKITRVSFFYAGFAFVISLIREVVKDLEDIQGDRRYGCNTMPIAWGINATKVFLAVWMVVLTSSLLIVQFYVLVLRWWWSAAYCILLIIIPLLYIFKMLFSASTSKDYHHLSSLIKLVMFTGILSMIFFRLYLRQNNV
;
A
#
# COMPACT_ATOMS: atom_id res chain seq x y z
N ALA A 1 34.82 -0.35 -6.29
CA ALA A 1 33.89 -1.22 -5.53
C ALA A 1 32.42 -0.82 -5.74
N ASN A 2 32.01 0.43 -5.45
CA ASN A 2 30.61 0.86 -5.55
C ASN A 2 30.01 0.79 -6.97
N PHE A 3 30.81 1.06 -8.01
CA PHE A 3 30.35 0.99 -9.41
C PHE A 3 29.94 -0.43 -9.83
N ALA A 4 30.61 -1.46 -9.30
CA ALA A 4 30.27 -2.86 -9.58
C ALA A 4 28.97 -3.27 -8.87
N CYS A 5 28.73 -2.80 -7.65
CA CYS A 5 27.45 -2.97 -6.95
C CYS A 5 26.30 -2.27 -7.69
N VAL A 6 26.52 -1.03 -8.14
CA VAL A 6 25.50 -0.29 -8.91
C VAL A 6 25.23 -0.96 -10.26
N ALA A 7 26.26 -1.46 -10.95
CA ALA A 7 26.11 -2.19 -12.21
C ALA A 7 25.40 -3.54 -12.01
N LEU A 8 25.70 -4.29 -10.94
CA LEU A 8 25.00 -5.53 -10.58
C LEU A 8 23.55 -5.28 -10.20
N LEU A 9 23.26 -4.24 -9.40
CA LEU A 9 21.90 -3.81 -9.10
C LEU A 9 21.16 -3.34 -10.35
N PHE A 10 21.84 -2.68 -11.28
CA PHE A 10 21.29 -2.25 -12.56
C PHE A 10 20.97 -3.44 -13.48
N PHE A 11 21.87 -4.42 -13.59
CA PHE A 11 21.65 -5.64 -14.37
C PHE A 11 20.59 -6.55 -13.73
N TYR A 12 20.56 -6.63 -12.39
CA TYR A 12 19.52 -7.30 -11.62
C TYR A 12 18.18 -6.60 -11.76
N SER A 13 18.14 -5.25 -11.76
CA SER A 13 16.93 -4.45 -12.04
C SER A 13 16.43 -4.64 -13.49
N ILE A 14 17.34 -4.76 -14.46
CA ILE A 14 17.01 -5.08 -15.85
C ILE A 14 16.47 -6.50 -16.00
N SER A 15 17.00 -7.49 -15.26
CA SER A 15 16.50 -8.87 -15.31
C SER A 15 15.22 -9.08 -14.49
N LEU A 16 15.05 -8.33 -13.38
CA LEU A 16 13.81 -8.24 -12.60
C LEU A 16 12.68 -7.56 -13.38
N LYS A 17 12.99 -6.57 -14.23
CA LYS A 17 12.04 -5.99 -15.20
C LYS A 17 11.47 -7.02 -16.18
N LYS A 18 12.11 -8.19 -16.34
CA LYS A 18 11.62 -9.28 -17.20
C LYS A 18 10.88 -10.39 -16.46
N LYS A 19 10.71 -10.33 -15.13
CA LYS A 19 9.95 -11.33 -14.36
C LYS A 19 8.69 -10.73 -13.73
N LEU A 20 7.58 -10.97 -14.42
CA LEU A 20 6.15 -11.11 -14.06
C LEU A 20 5.60 -10.67 -12.69
N LEU A 21 6.35 -10.77 -11.61
CA LEU A 21 5.88 -10.60 -10.23
C LEU A 21 6.87 -9.83 -9.36
N SER A 22 8.17 -10.01 -9.63
CA SER A 22 9.22 -9.54 -8.73
C SER A 22 9.40 -8.02 -8.81
N GLY A 23 9.14 -7.40 -9.97
CA GLY A 23 9.16 -5.94 -10.11
C GLY A 23 8.14 -5.24 -9.20
N ASN A 24 6.88 -5.68 -9.26
CA ASN A 24 5.77 -5.08 -8.51
C ASN A 24 5.97 -5.28 -7.00
N ILE A 25 6.47 -6.45 -6.59
CA ILE A 25 6.82 -6.73 -5.20
C ILE A 25 7.97 -5.83 -4.73
N VAL A 26 9.02 -5.64 -5.54
CA VAL A 26 10.16 -4.77 -5.17
C VAL A 26 9.71 -3.32 -5.04
N ILE A 27 8.92 -2.79 -5.98
CA ILE A 27 8.39 -1.41 -5.90
C ILE A 27 7.57 -1.24 -4.62
N SER A 28 6.69 -2.20 -4.32
CA SER A 28 5.85 -2.18 -3.13
C SER A 28 6.65 -2.35 -1.84
N ALA A 29 7.72 -3.15 -1.86
CA ALA A 29 8.63 -3.30 -0.73
C ALA A 29 9.41 -2.00 -0.47
N LEU A 30 9.82 -1.29 -1.53
CA LEU A 30 10.48 0.00 -1.43
C LEU A 30 9.53 1.07 -0.87
N THR A 31 8.26 1.11 -1.30
CA THR A 31 7.28 2.05 -0.72
C THR A 31 7.03 1.79 0.76
N ALA A 32 6.91 0.52 1.15
CA ALA A 32 6.77 0.12 2.55
C ALA A 32 8.04 0.44 3.38
N TRP A 33 9.22 0.24 2.80
CA TRP A 33 10.50 0.55 3.45
C TRP A 33 10.62 2.04 3.79
N VAL A 34 10.19 2.93 2.90
CA VAL A 34 10.17 4.37 3.18
C VAL A 34 9.34 4.69 4.42
N VAL A 35 8.18 4.06 4.59
CA VAL A 35 7.32 4.24 5.76
C VAL A 35 8.01 3.75 7.05
N LEU A 36 8.70 2.61 6.99
CA LEU A 36 9.46 2.08 8.14
C LEU A 36 10.62 3.00 8.54
N VAL A 37 11.37 3.51 7.57
CA VAL A 37 12.50 4.43 7.84
C VAL A 37 12.01 5.71 8.50
N ILE A 38 10.88 6.28 8.05
CA ILE A 38 10.27 7.45 8.69
C ILE A 38 9.87 7.13 10.14
N GLY A 39 9.21 5.99 10.38
CA GLY A 39 8.83 5.55 11.73
C GLY A 39 10.03 5.33 12.67
N TRP A 40 11.13 4.79 12.14
CA TRP A 40 12.36 4.60 12.89
C TRP A 40 13.03 5.93 13.24
N CYS A 41 13.09 6.87 12.28
CA CYS A 41 13.65 8.20 12.49
C CYS A 41 12.92 8.96 13.61
N GLU A 42 11.58 8.99 13.56
CA GLU A 42 10.74 9.60 14.59
C GLU A 42 10.95 8.97 15.96
N THR A 43 11.11 7.64 16.03
CA THR A 43 11.39 6.94 17.29
C THR A 43 12.76 7.31 17.86
N SER A 44 13.77 7.48 17.01
CA SER A 44 15.14 7.81 17.43
C SER A 44 15.33 9.27 17.87
N ASN A 45 14.51 10.20 17.37
CA ASN A 45 14.60 11.63 17.68
C ASN A 45 13.97 12.01 19.05
N LEU A 46 13.45 11.03 19.79
CA LEU A 46 12.79 11.21 21.06
C LEU A 46 13.83 11.25 22.21
N LEU A 47 14.13 12.46 22.70
CA LEU A 47 15.30 12.79 23.55
C LEU A 47 15.27 12.35 25.04
N ASN A 48 14.27 11.61 25.55
CA ASN A 48 14.22 11.22 26.97
C ASN A 48 14.05 9.69 27.21
N PRO A 49 14.94 8.98 27.91
CA PRO A 49 14.98 7.51 27.88
C PRO A 49 13.86 6.75 28.62
N ASN A 50 13.25 7.32 29.69
CA ASN A 50 12.41 6.52 30.61
C ASN A 50 10.89 6.63 30.39
N LEU A 51 10.36 7.78 29.95
CA LEU A 51 8.93 7.94 29.60
C LEU A 51 8.61 7.40 28.19
N ILE A 52 9.65 7.20 27.36
CA ILE A 52 9.54 7.07 25.91
C ILE A 52 9.43 5.64 25.44
N ARG A 53 9.86 4.63 26.20
CA ARG A 53 9.77 3.21 25.78
C ARG A 53 8.36 2.83 25.33
N SER A 54 7.32 3.21 26.08
CA SER A 54 5.94 2.88 25.72
C SER A 54 5.41 3.66 24.49
N ILE A 55 5.90 4.89 24.28
CA ILE A 55 5.50 5.73 23.13
C ILE A 55 6.23 5.26 21.88
N ALA A 56 7.52 4.96 21.99
CA ALA A 56 8.36 4.37 20.94
C ALA A 56 7.79 3.03 20.45
N GLU A 57 7.36 2.16 21.37
CA GLU A 57 6.72 0.89 21.00
C GLU A 57 5.38 1.10 20.27
N LYS A 58 4.57 2.09 20.68
CA LYS A 58 3.33 2.46 19.99
C LYS A 58 3.59 3.00 18.59
N ILE A 59 4.52 3.94 18.44
CA ILE A 59 4.90 4.52 17.14
C ILE A 59 5.42 3.42 16.21
N THR A 60 6.35 2.60 16.68
CA THR A 60 6.92 1.49 15.90
C THR A 60 5.83 0.51 15.43
N ARG A 61 4.90 0.13 16.32
CA ARG A 61 3.79 -0.76 15.98
C ARG A 61 2.90 -0.15 14.89
N VAL A 62 2.57 1.13 15.01
CA VAL A 62 1.74 1.85 14.02
C VAL A 62 2.48 1.98 12.69
N SER A 63 3.76 2.32 12.70
CA SER A 63 4.58 2.38 11.48
C SER A 63 4.62 1.04 10.76
N PHE A 64 4.68 -0.08 11.48
CA PHE A 64 4.61 -1.41 10.88
C PHE A 64 3.27 -1.68 10.19
N PHE A 65 2.14 -1.31 10.83
CA PHE A 65 0.82 -1.39 10.20
C PHE A 65 0.71 -0.52 8.94
N TYR A 66 1.18 0.73 8.99
CA TYR A 66 1.19 1.62 7.83
C TYR A 66 2.12 1.13 6.71
N ALA A 67 3.27 0.53 7.05
CA ALA A 67 4.16 -0.07 6.08
C ALA A 67 3.50 -1.28 5.39
N GLY A 68 2.80 -2.14 6.15
CA GLY A 68 2.01 -3.24 5.59
C GLY A 68 0.87 -2.75 4.68
N PHE A 69 0.13 -1.71 5.10
CA PHE A 69 -0.88 -1.06 4.27
C PHE A 69 -0.27 -0.52 2.98
N ALA A 70 0.83 0.24 3.07
CA ALA A 70 1.53 0.83 1.93
C ALA A 70 2.04 -0.25 0.97
N PHE A 71 2.60 -1.35 1.50
CA PHE A 71 3.02 -2.50 0.70
C PHE A 71 1.87 -3.06 -0.13
N VAL A 72 0.75 -3.42 0.52
CA VAL A 72 -0.36 -4.10 -0.15
C VAL A 72 -1.06 -3.17 -1.15
N ILE A 73 -1.32 -1.91 -0.78
CA ILE A 73 -1.98 -0.96 -1.70
C ILE A 73 -1.08 -0.61 -2.89
N SER A 74 0.24 -0.50 -2.70
CA SER A 74 1.20 -0.33 -3.80
C SER A 74 1.22 -1.55 -4.71
N LEU A 75 1.16 -2.77 -4.16
CA LEU A 75 1.15 -4.00 -4.95
C LEU A 75 -0.10 -4.09 -5.82
N ILE A 76 -1.27 -3.80 -5.24
CA ILE A 76 -2.54 -3.71 -5.97
C ILE A 76 -2.45 -2.67 -7.09
N ARG A 77 -1.88 -1.48 -6.80
CA ARG A 77 -1.73 -0.40 -7.77
C ARG A 77 -0.85 -0.78 -8.96
N GLU A 78 0.30 -1.40 -8.72
CA GLU A 78 1.19 -1.85 -9.81
C GLU A 78 0.52 -2.92 -10.67
N VAL A 79 -0.18 -3.89 -10.06
CA VAL A 79 -0.88 -4.94 -10.82
C VAL A 79 -2.09 -4.40 -11.59
N VAL A 80 -2.83 -3.42 -11.06
CA VAL A 80 -3.90 -2.72 -11.81
C VAL A 80 -3.31 -1.93 -12.98
N LYS A 81 -2.14 -1.33 -12.81
CA LYS A 81 -1.43 -0.64 -13.89
C LYS A 81 -0.99 -1.63 -14.98
N ASP A 82 -0.50 -2.81 -14.62
CA ASP A 82 -0.19 -3.86 -15.60
C ASP A 82 -1.44 -4.29 -16.40
N LEU A 83 -2.64 -4.28 -15.79
CA LEU A 83 -3.91 -4.53 -16.49
C LEU A 83 -4.29 -3.39 -17.45
N GLU A 84 -3.99 -2.15 -17.07
CA GLU A 84 -4.20 -0.96 -17.90
C GLU A 84 -3.33 -1.00 -19.16
N ASP A 85 -2.05 -1.37 -19.00
CA ASP A 85 -0.99 -1.30 -20.00
C ASP A 85 -0.86 -2.57 -20.88
N ILE A 86 -1.75 -3.57 -20.73
CA ILE A 86 -1.74 -4.85 -21.49
C ILE A 86 -1.49 -4.68 -22.98
N GLN A 87 -2.18 -3.72 -23.63
CA GLN A 87 -2.10 -3.55 -25.07
C GLN A 87 -0.73 -3.04 -25.52
N GLY A 88 -0.11 -2.17 -24.72
CA GLY A 88 1.25 -1.69 -24.96
C GLY A 88 2.25 -2.82 -24.73
N ASP A 89 2.14 -3.50 -23.59
CA ASP A 89 3.03 -4.59 -23.20
C ASP A 89 3.04 -5.74 -24.22
N ARG A 90 1.87 -6.08 -24.79
CA ARG A 90 1.77 -7.06 -25.88
C ARG A 90 2.52 -6.66 -27.14
N ARG A 91 2.54 -5.37 -27.49
CA ARG A 91 3.28 -4.87 -28.67
C ARG A 91 4.79 -4.88 -28.45
N TYR A 92 5.24 -4.68 -27.23
CA TYR A 92 6.66 -4.71 -26.86
C TYR A 92 7.18 -6.10 -26.46
N GLY A 93 6.32 -7.14 -26.49
CA GLY A 93 6.70 -8.49 -26.10
C GLY A 93 7.01 -8.65 -24.61
N CYS A 94 6.45 -7.78 -23.77
CA CYS A 94 6.60 -7.86 -22.32
C CYS A 94 5.74 -9.00 -21.76
N ASN A 95 6.33 -9.79 -20.84
CA ASN A 95 5.60 -10.81 -20.09
C ASN A 95 5.16 -10.23 -18.74
N THR A 96 4.03 -9.50 -18.71
CA THR A 96 3.38 -9.01 -17.48
C THR A 96 2.33 -10.00 -16.96
N MET A 97 1.97 -9.89 -15.67
CA MET A 97 1.06 -10.84 -15.00
C MET A 97 -0.20 -11.15 -15.83
N PRO A 98 -0.95 -10.15 -16.35
CA PRO A 98 -2.13 -10.43 -17.16
C PRO A 98 -1.85 -11.05 -18.54
N ILE A 99 -0.62 -10.95 -19.05
CA ILE A 99 -0.22 -11.58 -20.32
C ILE A 99 0.14 -13.05 -20.09
N ALA A 100 0.87 -13.38 -19.01
CA ALA A 100 1.29 -14.75 -18.73
C ALA A 100 0.24 -15.62 -18.04
N TRP A 101 -0.51 -15.07 -17.06
CA TRP A 101 -1.53 -15.83 -16.31
C TRP A 101 -2.94 -15.59 -16.83
N GLY A 102 -3.12 -14.58 -17.68
CA GLY A 102 -4.42 -14.15 -18.17
C GLY A 102 -5.12 -13.15 -17.24
N ILE A 103 -6.03 -12.38 -17.82
CA ILE A 103 -6.74 -11.28 -17.16
C ILE A 103 -7.54 -11.79 -15.94
N ASN A 104 -8.20 -12.94 -16.05
CA ASN A 104 -9.01 -13.49 -14.97
C ASN A 104 -8.17 -13.89 -13.75
N ALA A 105 -7.01 -14.52 -13.97
CA ALA A 105 -6.11 -14.89 -12.86
C ALA A 105 -5.56 -13.64 -12.15
N THR A 106 -5.18 -12.60 -12.90
CA THR A 106 -4.75 -11.31 -12.34
C THR A 106 -5.86 -10.63 -11.53
N LYS A 107 -7.11 -10.66 -12.00
CA LYS A 107 -8.26 -10.15 -11.25
C LYS A 107 -8.47 -10.90 -9.94
N VAL A 108 -8.35 -12.23 -9.95
CA VAL A 108 -8.45 -13.04 -8.72
C VAL A 108 -7.33 -12.69 -7.74
N PHE A 109 -6.09 -12.55 -8.21
CA PHE A 109 -4.97 -12.12 -7.39
C PHE A 109 -5.23 -10.75 -6.73
N LEU A 110 -5.67 -9.76 -7.50
CA LEU A 110 -6.06 -8.44 -7.00
C LEU A 110 -7.20 -8.51 -5.98
N ALA A 111 -8.22 -9.33 -6.26
CA ALA A 111 -9.35 -9.52 -5.35
C ALA A 111 -8.92 -10.08 -4.00
N VAL A 112 -8.05 -11.10 -3.99
CA VAL A 112 -7.50 -11.67 -2.75
C VAL A 112 -6.77 -10.61 -1.93
N TRP A 113 -5.86 -9.84 -2.56
CA TRP A 113 -5.13 -8.79 -1.86
C TRP A 113 -6.02 -7.64 -1.38
N MET A 114 -7.06 -7.28 -2.14
CA MET A 114 -8.05 -6.29 -1.69
C MET A 114 -8.84 -6.78 -0.47
N VAL A 115 -9.21 -8.08 -0.41
CA VAL A 115 -9.86 -8.65 0.76
C VAL A 115 -8.92 -8.67 1.96
N VAL A 116 -7.65 -9.03 1.78
CA VAL A 116 -6.62 -8.96 2.84
C VAL A 116 -6.44 -7.53 3.35
N LEU A 117 -6.38 -6.55 2.45
CA LEU A 117 -6.27 -5.14 2.82
C LEU A 117 -7.51 -4.65 3.56
N THR A 118 -8.70 -4.95 3.04
CA THR A 118 -9.97 -4.49 3.63
C THR A 118 -10.22 -5.13 5.00
N SER A 119 -9.95 -6.44 5.14
CA SER A 119 -10.09 -7.15 6.42
C SER A 119 -9.09 -6.63 7.46
N SER A 120 -7.83 -6.39 7.09
CA SER A 120 -6.85 -5.83 8.02
C SER A 120 -7.26 -4.42 8.50
N LEU A 121 -7.77 -3.57 7.61
CA LEU A 121 -8.33 -2.27 7.98
C LEU A 121 -9.55 -2.41 8.91
N LEU A 122 -10.49 -3.30 8.62
CA LEU A 122 -11.67 -3.52 9.47
C LEU A 122 -11.30 -3.97 10.88
N ILE A 123 -10.30 -4.85 11.03
CA ILE A 123 -9.79 -5.29 12.33
C ILE A 123 -9.24 -4.08 13.11
N VAL A 124 -8.42 -3.25 12.47
CA VAL A 124 -7.89 -2.02 13.10
C VAL A 124 -9.02 -1.08 13.52
N GLN A 125 -10.03 -0.90 12.67
CA GLN A 125 -11.18 -0.04 12.96
C GLN A 125 -12.02 -0.55 14.13
N PHE A 126 -12.15 -1.86 14.29
CA PHE A 126 -12.83 -2.45 15.44
C PHE A 126 -12.12 -2.06 16.75
N TYR A 127 -10.78 -2.13 16.80
CA TYR A 127 -10.01 -1.67 17.97
C TYR A 127 -10.18 -0.16 18.23
N VAL A 128 -10.18 0.67 17.19
CA VAL A 128 -10.37 2.13 17.32
C VAL A 128 -11.78 2.49 17.82
N LEU A 129 -12.80 1.75 17.40
CA LEU A 129 -14.18 1.93 17.88
C LEU A 129 -14.33 1.59 19.37
N VAL A 130 -13.66 0.51 19.83
CA VAL A 130 -13.63 0.16 21.26
C VAL A 130 -12.96 1.26 22.09
N LEU A 131 -11.96 1.95 21.53
CA LEU A 131 -11.32 3.12 22.14
C LEU A 131 -12.18 4.40 22.08
N ARG A 132 -13.42 4.31 21.60
CA ARG A 132 -14.45 5.37 21.51
C ARG A 132 -14.09 6.57 20.61
N TRP A 133 -13.22 6.42 19.62
CA TRP A 133 -12.96 7.51 18.66
C TRP A 133 -13.76 7.36 17.38
N TRP A 134 -14.98 7.88 17.46
CA TRP A 134 -15.92 7.89 16.37
C TRP A 134 -15.45 8.72 15.18
N TRP A 135 -14.75 9.85 15.40
CA TRP A 135 -14.30 10.73 14.32
C TRP A 135 -13.24 10.10 13.41
N SER A 136 -12.19 9.52 13.99
CA SER A 136 -11.15 8.82 13.21
C SER A 136 -11.70 7.56 12.57
N ALA A 137 -12.56 6.82 13.27
CA ALA A 137 -13.21 5.63 12.73
C ALA A 137 -14.09 5.98 11.51
N ALA A 138 -14.93 7.02 11.62
CA ALA A 138 -15.79 7.49 10.54
C ALA A 138 -14.99 7.96 9.32
N TYR A 139 -13.89 8.70 9.53
CA TYR A 139 -13.01 9.15 8.44
C TYR A 139 -12.48 7.99 7.62
N CYS A 140 -11.86 7.00 8.28
CA CYS A 140 -11.27 5.86 7.59
C CYS A 140 -12.33 4.93 6.97
N ILE A 141 -13.51 4.79 7.59
CA ILE A 141 -14.60 4.03 6.97
C ILE A 141 -15.07 4.71 5.69
N LEU A 142 -15.31 6.03 5.73
CA LEU A 142 -15.90 6.77 4.63
C LEU A 142 -14.92 7.00 3.47
N LEU A 143 -13.66 7.31 3.76
CA LEU A 143 -12.67 7.70 2.74
C LEU A 143 -11.71 6.59 2.34
N ILE A 144 -11.62 5.50 3.10
CA ILE A 144 -10.73 4.38 2.77
C ILE A 144 -11.55 3.13 2.47
N ILE A 145 -12.37 2.66 3.42
CA ILE A 145 -13.08 1.37 3.28
C ILE A 145 -14.16 1.42 2.20
N ILE A 146 -15.02 2.45 2.18
CA ILE A 146 -16.08 2.57 1.16
C ILE A 146 -15.48 2.64 -0.26
N PRO A 147 -14.48 3.50 -0.54
CA PRO A 147 -13.80 3.50 -1.83
C PRO A 147 -13.13 2.17 -2.17
N LEU A 148 -12.52 1.47 -1.21
CA LEU A 148 -11.94 0.14 -1.43
C LEU A 148 -12.98 -0.89 -1.86
N LEU A 149 -14.16 -0.91 -1.22
CA LEU A 149 -15.26 -1.79 -1.60
C LEU A 149 -15.82 -1.43 -2.99
N TYR A 150 -15.87 -0.14 -3.32
CA TYR A 150 -16.26 0.31 -4.64
C TYR A 150 -15.26 -0.13 -5.72
N ILE A 151 -13.96 0.06 -5.49
CA ILE A 151 -12.87 -0.43 -6.36
C ILE A 151 -12.97 -1.94 -6.55
N PHE A 152 -13.23 -2.69 -5.47
CA PHE A 152 -13.39 -4.14 -5.52
C PHE A 152 -14.53 -4.56 -6.46
N LYS A 153 -15.71 -3.95 -6.32
CA LYS A 153 -16.86 -4.22 -7.20
C LYS A 153 -16.54 -3.87 -8.66
N MET A 154 -15.91 -2.72 -8.87
CA MET A 154 -15.61 -2.22 -10.21
C MET A 154 -14.51 -3.06 -10.90
N LEU A 155 -13.58 -3.67 -10.15
CA LEU A 155 -12.56 -4.56 -10.71
C LEU A 155 -13.16 -5.76 -11.45
N PHE A 156 -14.22 -6.37 -10.93
CA PHE A 156 -14.86 -7.51 -11.59
C PHE A 156 -15.55 -7.11 -12.89
N SER A 157 -16.18 -5.93 -12.92
CA SER A 157 -16.85 -5.39 -14.11
C SER A 157 -15.88 -4.79 -15.15
N ALA A 158 -14.69 -4.35 -14.71
CA ALA A 158 -13.71 -3.69 -15.57
C ALA A 158 -13.22 -4.62 -16.67
N SER A 159 -13.33 -4.19 -17.93
CA SER A 159 -12.91 -5.00 -19.08
C SER A 159 -12.07 -4.21 -20.08
N THR A 160 -12.06 -2.88 -19.96
CA THR A 160 -11.33 -1.99 -20.85
C THR A 160 -10.18 -1.28 -20.14
N SER A 161 -9.16 -0.85 -20.89
CA SER A 161 -8.04 -0.06 -20.33
C SER A 161 -8.52 1.23 -19.65
N LYS A 162 -9.62 1.84 -20.11
CA LYS A 162 -10.21 3.02 -19.47
C LYS A 162 -10.74 2.71 -18.07
N ASP A 163 -11.35 1.54 -17.88
CA ASP A 163 -11.84 1.11 -16.57
C ASP A 163 -10.67 0.88 -15.59
N TYR A 164 -9.58 0.27 -16.07
CA TYR A 164 -8.37 0.08 -15.28
C TYR A 164 -7.66 1.40 -14.94
N HIS A 165 -7.67 2.37 -15.85
CA HIS A 165 -7.18 3.73 -15.57
C HIS A 165 -8.01 4.40 -14.47
N HIS A 166 -9.33 4.26 -14.53
CA HIS A 166 -10.22 4.80 -13.50
C HIS A 166 -9.98 4.12 -12.13
N LEU A 167 -9.82 2.80 -12.10
CA LEU A 167 -9.42 2.03 -10.91
C LEU A 167 -8.09 2.53 -10.33
N SER A 168 -7.07 2.69 -11.18
CA SER A 168 -5.75 3.19 -10.79
C SER A 168 -5.83 4.60 -10.17
N SER A 169 -6.69 5.46 -10.71
CA SER A 169 -6.94 6.80 -10.17
C SER A 169 -7.60 6.76 -8.79
N LEU A 170 -8.63 5.91 -8.62
CA LEU A 170 -9.29 5.72 -7.32
C LEU A 170 -8.33 5.14 -6.28
N ILE A 171 -7.48 4.19 -6.65
CA ILE A 171 -6.45 3.64 -5.75
C ILE A 171 -5.47 4.74 -5.32
N LYS A 172 -5.06 5.65 -6.22
CA LYS A 172 -4.23 6.82 -5.85
C LYS A 172 -4.94 7.72 -4.83
N LEU A 173 -6.25 7.93 -4.99
CA LEU A 173 -7.04 8.70 -4.03
C LEU A 173 -7.09 8.00 -2.65
N VAL A 174 -7.27 6.68 -2.63
CA VAL A 174 -7.24 5.88 -1.39
C VAL A 174 -5.86 5.93 -0.73
N MET A 175 -4.77 5.87 -1.51
CA MET A 175 -3.42 6.04 -0.98
C MET A 175 -3.23 7.43 -0.36
N PHE A 176 -3.68 8.48 -1.03
CA PHE A 176 -3.58 9.86 -0.55
C PHE A 176 -4.36 10.07 0.75
N THR A 177 -5.62 9.64 0.79
CA THR A 177 -6.47 9.72 2.00
C THR A 177 -5.94 8.83 3.13
N GLY A 178 -5.35 7.68 2.80
CA GLY A 178 -4.64 6.82 3.74
C GLY A 178 -3.45 7.52 4.40
N ILE A 179 -2.62 8.23 3.64
CA ILE A 179 -1.52 9.03 4.21
C ILE A 179 -2.07 10.16 5.08
N LEU A 180 -3.14 10.84 4.64
CA LEU A 180 -3.76 11.92 5.39
C LEU A 180 -4.32 11.45 6.75
N SER A 181 -4.75 10.19 6.84
CA SER A 181 -5.26 9.60 8.09
C SER A 181 -4.22 9.58 9.21
N MET A 182 -2.93 9.62 8.89
CA MET A 182 -1.83 9.68 9.87
C MET A 182 -1.89 10.97 10.73
N ILE A 183 -2.47 12.06 10.19
CA ILE A 183 -2.67 13.32 10.92
C ILE A 183 -3.61 13.12 12.12
N PHE A 184 -4.71 12.37 11.94
CA PHE A 184 -5.65 12.08 13.02
C PHE A 184 -5.00 11.26 14.13
N PHE A 185 -4.12 10.32 13.77
CA PHE A 185 -3.37 9.53 14.76
C PHE A 185 -2.40 10.41 15.57
N ARG A 186 -1.73 11.37 14.92
CA ARG A 186 -0.86 12.34 15.60
C ARG A 186 -1.67 13.24 16.56
N LEU A 187 -2.83 13.72 16.14
CA LEU A 187 -3.71 14.53 16.98
C LEU A 187 -4.18 13.76 18.21
N TYR A 188 -4.51 12.48 18.06
CA TYR A 188 -4.84 11.64 19.20
C TYR A 188 -3.66 11.44 20.16
N LEU A 189 -2.48 11.06 19.66
CA LEU A 189 -1.30 10.86 20.50
C LEU A 189 -0.96 12.14 21.28
N ARG A 190 -1.21 13.33 20.70
CA ARG A 190 -1.04 14.60 21.39
C ARG A 190 -2.09 14.82 22.48
N GLN A 191 -3.36 14.49 22.22
CA GLN A 191 -4.46 14.73 23.16
C GLN A 191 -4.44 13.79 24.37
N ASN A 192 -3.85 12.59 24.24
CA ASN A 192 -3.71 11.62 25.33
C ASN A 192 -2.38 11.75 26.11
N ASN A 193 -1.54 12.73 25.76
CA ASN A 193 -0.27 13.06 26.43
C ASN A 193 -0.33 14.42 27.18
N VAL A 194 -1.53 15.04 27.25
CA VAL A 194 -1.84 16.21 28.10
C VAL A 194 -2.78 15.72 29.19
#